data_AF-A0A495E7A7-F1
#
_entry.id   AF-A0A495E7A7-F1
#
_cell.length_a   1.000
_cell.length_b   1.000
_cell.length_c   1.000
_cell.angle_alpha   90.00
_cell.angle_beta   90.00
_cell.angle_gamma   90.00
#
_symmetry.space_group_name_H-M   'P 1'
#
loop_
_entity.id
_entity.type
_entity.pdbx_description
1 polymer ?
#
loop_
_entity_poly.entity_id
_entity_poly.type
_entity_poly.pdbx_seq_one_letter_code
_entity_poly.pdbx_strand_id
1 'polypeptide(L)'
;MEKLKIGDKVYNVKRDGFEDLARYTFSVVEKTTKTLAVLKNGIRLKNDPKISYIMEDVGFSVYRDYATHWHLVSLKAIREAQIENEKIKAIDWFENKNFTNKEKLLIYRKFCELDN
;
A
#
# COMPACT_ATOMS: atom_id res chain seq x y z
N MET A 1 15.42 -14.07 12.10
CA MET A 1 14.38 -13.06 11.81
C MET A 1 13.45 -12.99 13.00
N GLU A 2 13.09 -11.80 13.48
CA GLU A 2 12.21 -11.68 14.64
C GLU A 2 10.74 -11.93 14.28
N LYS A 3 10.00 -12.48 15.25
CA LYS A 3 8.54 -12.59 15.19
C LYS A 3 7.89 -11.24 15.49
N LEU A 4 6.69 -11.04 14.97
CA LEU A 4 5.85 -9.89 15.27
C LEU A 4 5.51 -9.82 16.76
N LYS A 5 5.55 -8.60 17.29
CA LYS A 5 5.21 -8.20 18.65
C LYS A 5 4.00 -7.26 18.62
N ILE A 6 3.30 -7.16 19.75
CA ILE A 6 2.19 -6.22 19.90
C ILE A 6 2.74 -4.80 19.74
N GLY A 7 2.06 -3.95 18.97
CA GLY A 7 2.47 -2.60 18.65
C GLY A 7 3.28 -2.46 17.36
N ASP A 8 3.74 -3.57 16.76
CA ASP A 8 4.44 -3.53 15.47
C ASP A 8 3.53 -2.97 14.39
N LYS A 9 4.05 -2.00 13.64
CA LYS A 9 3.37 -1.42 12.47
C LYS A 9 3.73 -2.26 11.25
N VAL A 10 2.71 -2.70 10.53
CA VAL A 10 2.87 -3.51 9.32
C VAL A 10 2.14 -2.88 8.14
N TYR A 11 2.59 -3.20 6.94
CA TYR A 11 1.94 -2.80 5.70
C TYR A 11 1.81 -3.96 4.72
N ASN A 12 0.84 -3.85 3.82
CA ASN A 12 0.70 -4.69 2.64
C ASN A 12 0.57 -3.78 1.43
N VAL A 13 1.06 -4.27 0.29
CA VAL A 13 0.93 -3.60 -1.00
C VAL A 13 0.17 -4.51 -1.93
N LYS A 14 -0.88 -3.97 -2.56
CA LYS A 14 -1.65 -4.66 -3.59
C LYS A 14 -1.49 -3.94 -4.93
N ARG A 15 -1.30 -4.71 -6.00
CA ARG A 15 -1.38 -4.26 -7.39
C ARG A 15 -2.31 -5.22 -8.12
N ASP A 16 -3.21 -4.70 -8.94
CA ASP A 16 -4.15 -5.51 -9.73
C ASP A 16 -3.65 -5.72 -11.18
N GLY A 17 -2.37 -5.41 -11.45
CA GLY A 17 -1.69 -5.54 -12.74
C GLY A 17 -0.26 -4.97 -12.72
N PHE A 18 0.47 -5.09 -13.83
CA PHE A 18 1.83 -4.52 -13.98
C PHE A 18 1.83 -3.00 -14.10
N GLU A 19 0.78 -2.42 -14.70
CA GLU A 19 0.61 -0.98 -14.91
C GLU A 19 -0.22 -0.31 -13.81
N ASP A 20 -0.74 -1.10 -12.85
CA ASP A 20 -1.62 -0.60 -11.81
C ASP A 20 -0.86 0.10 -10.68
N LEU A 21 -1.50 1.15 -10.16
CA LEU A 21 -1.03 1.88 -8.99
C LEU A 21 -0.94 0.97 -7.77
N ALA A 22 0.14 1.11 -7.01
CA ALA A 22 0.37 0.31 -5.82
C ALA A 22 -0.49 0.81 -4.64
N ARG A 23 -1.45 0.00 -4.20
CA ARG A 23 -2.33 0.34 -3.08
C ARG A 23 -1.72 -0.16 -1.77
N TYR A 24 -1.26 0.77 -0.95
CA TYR A 24 -0.69 0.49 0.36
C TYR A 24 -1.79 0.42 1.43
N THR A 25 -1.78 -0.64 2.23
CA THR A 25 -2.62 -0.79 3.41
C THR A 25 -1.73 -0.88 4.64
N PHE A 26 -2.03 -0.09 5.67
CA PHE A 26 -1.29 -0.10 6.94
C PHE A 26 -2.14 -0.64 8.07
N SER A 27 -1.51 -1.30 9.03
CA SER A 27 -2.15 -1.78 10.25
C SER A 27 -1.15 -1.92 11.38
N VAL A 28 -1.65 -2.25 12.57
CA VAL A 28 -0.84 -2.45 13.78
C VAL A 28 -1.18 -3.80 14.38
N VAL A 29 -0.18 -4.52 14.86
CA VAL A 29 -0.36 -5.78 15.59
C VAL A 29 -1.00 -5.48 16.95
N GLU A 30 -2.20 -6.01 17.17
CA GLU A 30 -2.97 -5.82 18.40
C GLU A 30 -2.83 -7.00 19.36
N LYS A 31 -2.68 -8.22 18.82
CA LYS A 31 -2.55 -9.44 19.61
C LYS A 31 -1.58 -10.42 18.97
N THR A 32 -0.77 -11.09 19.77
CA THR A 32 0.11 -12.16 19.30
C THR A 32 -0.15 -13.46 20.04
N THR A 33 0.12 -14.56 19.36
CA THR A 33 0.15 -15.93 19.90
C THR A 33 1.44 -16.60 19.43
N LYS A 34 1.66 -17.86 19.81
CA LYS A 34 2.85 -18.61 19.36
C LYS A 34 2.99 -18.69 17.84
N THR A 35 1.85 -18.76 17.13
CA THR A 35 1.78 -19.06 15.68
C THR A 35 1.16 -17.94 14.86
N LEU A 36 0.38 -17.03 15.46
CA LEU A 36 -0.35 -15.97 14.75
C LEU A 36 -0.12 -14.59 15.38
N ALA A 37 -0.19 -13.57 14.55
CA ALA A 37 -0.34 -12.17 14.93
C ALA A 37 -1.66 -11.64 14.36
N VAL A 38 -2.45 -10.94 15.16
CA VAL A 38 -3.73 -10.34 14.77
C VAL A 38 -3.53 -8.84 14.66
N LEU A 39 -3.91 -8.29 13.51
CA LEU A 39 -3.83 -6.88 13.20
C LEU A 39 -5.12 -6.17 13.62
N LYS A 40 -5.03 -4.86 13.88
CA LYS A 40 -6.16 -4.01 14.28
C LYS A 40 -7.33 -4.01 13.28
N ASN A 41 -7.06 -4.25 12.00
CA ASN A 41 -8.08 -4.41 10.96
C ASN A 41 -8.65 -5.84 10.86
N GLY A 42 -8.40 -6.69 11.86
CA GLY A 42 -8.93 -8.06 11.96
C GLY A 42 -8.14 -9.13 11.18
N ILE A 43 -7.18 -8.73 10.36
CA ILE A 43 -6.34 -9.65 9.58
C ILE A 43 -5.45 -10.47 10.52
N ARG A 44 -5.31 -11.77 10.23
CA ARG A 44 -4.44 -12.67 10.99
C ARG A 44 -3.26 -13.04 10.12
N LEU A 45 -2.05 -12.80 10.60
CA LEU A 45 -0.80 -13.18 9.96
C LEU A 45 -0.22 -14.40 10.65
N LYS A 46 0.46 -15.26 9.89
CA LYS A 46 1.36 -16.25 10.47
C LYS A 46 2.55 -15.53 11.10
N ASN A 47 2.80 -15.80 12.38
CA ASN A 47 3.93 -15.24 13.11
C ASN A 47 5.20 -16.07 12.87
N ASP A 48 5.48 -16.31 11.60
CA ASP A 48 6.61 -17.06 11.08
C ASP A 48 7.24 -16.23 9.95
N PRO A 49 8.31 -15.47 10.24
CA PRO A 49 8.91 -14.56 9.28
C PRO A 49 9.53 -15.34 8.12
N LYS A 50 9.24 -14.90 6.90
CA LYS A 50 9.83 -15.43 5.67
C LYS A 50 10.51 -14.34 4.87
N ILE A 51 11.62 -14.67 4.23
CA ILE A 51 12.29 -13.74 3.30
C ILE A 51 11.37 -13.57 2.09
N SER A 52 11.00 -12.32 1.79
CA SER A 52 10.34 -12.00 0.52
C SER A 52 11.40 -11.82 -0.56
N TYR A 53 11.43 -12.72 -1.53
CA TYR A 53 12.31 -12.60 -2.69
C TYR A 53 11.91 -11.49 -3.66
N ILE A 54 10.73 -10.87 -3.47
CA ILE A 54 10.18 -9.84 -4.36
C ILE A 54 10.42 -8.43 -3.80
N MET A 55 10.32 -8.25 -2.48
CA MET A 55 10.44 -6.93 -1.84
C MET A 55 11.71 -6.76 -1.01
N GLU A 56 12.61 -7.74 -1.00
CA GLU A 56 13.84 -7.75 -0.17
C GLU A 56 13.58 -7.50 1.33
N ASP A 57 12.35 -7.75 1.79
CA ASP A 57 11.89 -7.48 3.15
C ASP A 57 11.37 -8.76 3.84
N VAL A 58 11.28 -8.72 5.17
CA VAL A 58 10.65 -9.79 5.96
C VAL A 58 9.14 -9.77 5.73
N GLY A 59 8.60 -10.86 5.19
CA GLY A 59 7.18 -11.06 4.94
C GLY A 59 6.51 -11.99 5.95
N PHE A 60 5.28 -11.68 6.30
CA PHE A 60 4.37 -12.46 7.12
C PHE A 60 3.11 -12.77 6.31
N SER A 61 2.91 -14.05 5.99
CA SER A 61 1.75 -14.49 5.19
C SER A 61 0.44 -14.36 5.96
N VAL A 62 -0.65 -14.08 5.26
CA VAL A 62 -1.99 -14.10 5.82
C VAL A 62 -2.39 -15.54 6.21
N TYR A 63 -3.09 -15.71 7.31
CA TYR A 63 -3.56 -17.02 7.74
C TYR A 63 -4.57 -17.58 6.74
N ARG A 64 -4.25 -18.75 6.16
CA ARG A 64 -4.98 -19.43 5.07
C ARG A 64 -4.87 -18.76 3.69
N ASP A 65 -4.08 -17.70 3.56
CA ASP A 65 -3.72 -17.10 2.27
C ASP A 65 -2.20 -16.87 2.23
N TYR A 66 -1.53 -17.78 1.53
CA TYR A 66 -0.08 -17.80 1.41
C TYR A 66 0.47 -16.90 0.31
N ALA A 67 -0.39 -16.31 -0.53
CA ALA A 67 0.03 -15.38 -1.58
C ALA A 67 0.15 -13.96 -1.02
N THR A 68 -0.76 -13.59 -0.11
CA THR A 68 -0.77 -12.26 0.49
C THR A 68 0.21 -12.16 1.66
N HIS A 69 1.12 -11.19 1.57
CA HIS A 69 2.16 -10.95 2.57
C HIS A 69 2.08 -9.54 3.15
N TRP A 70 2.34 -9.44 4.44
CA TRP A 70 2.51 -8.19 5.18
C TRP A 70 3.95 -8.04 5.62
N HIS A 71 4.43 -6.81 5.68
CA HIS A 71 5.82 -6.45 5.95
C HIS A 71 5.89 -5.45 7.10
N LEU A 72 7.01 -5.40 7.83
CA LEU A 72 7.22 -4.37 8.86
C LEU A 72 7.35 -3.00 8.20
N VAL A 73 6.70 -1.99 8.76
CA VAL A 73 6.75 -0.63 8.22
C VAL A 73 8.17 -0.08 8.29
N SER A 74 8.68 0.33 7.12
CA SER A 74 9.93 1.05 6.97
C SER A 74 9.68 2.50 6.53
N LEU A 75 10.67 3.38 6.71
CA LEU A 75 10.60 4.75 6.19
C LEU A 75 10.44 4.79 4.67
N LYS A 76 11.06 3.83 3.96
CA LYS A 76 10.93 3.67 2.52
C LYS A 76 9.48 3.38 2.13
N ALA A 77 8.86 2.39 2.78
CA ALA A 77 7.47 2.02 2.54
C ALA A 77 6.49 3.19 2.79
N ILE A 78 6.73 4.00 3.83
CA ILE A 78 5.91 5.19 4.10
C ILE A 78 6.02 6.22 2.96
N ARG A 79 7.25 6.50 2.49
CA ARG A 79 7.48 7.45 1.40
C ARG A 79 6.85 6.98 0.09
N GLU A 80 7.05 5.70 -0.26
CA GLU A 80 6.46 5.12 -1.47
C GLU A 80 4.93 5.15 -1.41
N ALA A 81 4.34 4.84 -0.25
CA ALA A 81 2.90 4.92 -0.06
C ALA A 81 2.35 6.35 -0.22
N GLN A 82 3.09 7.37 0.23
CA GLN A 82 2.67 8.77 0.07
C GLN A 82 2.62 9.17 -1.40
N ILE A 83 3.68 8.87 -2.16
CA ILE A 83 3.77 9.16 -3.59
C ILE A 83 2.64 8.48 -4.34
N GLU A 84 2.41 7.20 -4.05
CA GLU A 84 1.41 6.43 -4.79
C GLU A 84 -0.02 6.84 -4.43
N ASN A 85 -0.29 7.18 -3.17
CA ASN A 85 -1.56 7.73 -2.74
C ASN A 85 -1.86 9.10 -3.38
N GLU A 86 -0.84 9.91 -3.65
CA GLU A 86 -1.01 11.17 -4.37
C GLU A 86 -1.42 10.94 -5.83
N LYS A 87 -0.78 9.99 -6.53
CA LYS A 87 -1.18 9.59 -7.89
C LYS A 87 -2.61 9.08 -7.94
N ILE A 88 -2.98 8.20 -7.00
CA ILE A 88 -4.35 7.66 -6.89
C ILE A 88 -5.34 8.81 -6.71
N LYS A 89 -5.08 9.73 -5.79
CA LYS A 89 -5.96 10.90 -5.57
C LYS A 89 -6.11 11.77 -6.81
N ALA A 90 -5.03 12.00 -7.56
CA ALA A 90 -5.09 12.78 -8.78
C ALA A 90 -5.98 12.10 -9.83
N ILE A 91 -5.79 10.81 -10.05
CA ILE A 91 -6.58 10.01 -11.00
C ILE A 91 -8.04 9.93 -10.57
N ASP A 92 -8.31 9.58 -9.32
CA ASP A 92 -9.66 9.53 -8.76
C ASP A 92 -10.35 10.90 -8.87
N TRP A 93 -9.62 12.01 -8.69
CA TRP A 93 -10.17 13.36 -8.87
C TRP A 93 -10.56 13.63 -10.32
N PHE A 94 -9.74 13.24 -11.29
CA PHE A 94 -10.07 13.38 -12.71
C PHE A 94 -11.26 12.51 -13.13
N GLU A 95 -11.35 11.28 -12.62
CA GLU A 95 -12.43 10.34 -12.97
C GLU A 95 -13.78 10.77 -12.37
N ASN A 96 -13.77 11.25 -11.13
CA ASN A 96 -15.01 11.58 -10.40
C ASN A 96 -15.51 13.01 -10.63
N LYS A 97 -14.66 13.92 -11.14
CA LYS A 97 -15.03 15.32 -11.35
C LYS A 97 -15.66 15.53 -12.73
N ASN A 98 -16.88 16.04 -12.74
CA ASN A 98 -17.48 16.59 -13.95
C ASN A 98 -16.91 17.99 -14.25
N PHE A 99 -16.06 18.09 -15.26
CA PHE A 99 -15.45 19.36 -15.66
C PHE A 99 -16.36 20.22 -16.52
N THR A 100 -16.44 21.50 -16.20
CA THR A 100 -17.03 22.53 -17.07
C THR A 100 -16.12 22.83 -18.26
N ASN A 101 -16.67 23.41 -19.33
CA ASN A 101 -15.87 23.80 -20.50
C ASN A 101 -14.73 24.77 -20.16
N LYS A 102 -14.92 25.66 -19.18
CA LYS A 102 -13.88 26.59 -18.71
C LYS A 102 -12.72 25.84 -18.05
N GLU A 103 -13.02 24.88 -17.18
CA GLU A 103 -11.99 24.06 -16.52
C GLU A 103 -11.23 23.19 -17.52
N LYS A 104 -11.94 22.59 -18.50
CA LYS A 104 -11.31 21.81 -19.57
C LYS A 104 -10.32 22.66 -20.38
N LEU A 105 -10.71 23.88 -20.75
CA LEU A 105 -9.84 24.81 -21.48
C LEU A 105 -8.61 25.21 -20.66
N LEU A 106 -8.76 25.40 -19.34
CA LEU A 106 -7.66 25.72 -18.44
C LEU A 106 -6.66 24.56 -18.33
N ILE A 107 -7.17 23.33 -18.18
CA ILE A 107 -6.34 22.12 -18.15
C ILE A 107 -5.59 21.99 -19.47
N TYR A 108 -6.28 22.08 -20.61
CA TYR A 108 -5.66 22.01 -21.94
C TYR A 108 -4.52 23.01 -22.12
N ARG A 109 -4.75 24.28 -21.78
CA ARG A 109 -3.71 25.32 -21.87
C ARG A 109 -2.49 25.00 -21.00
N LYS A 110 -2.70 24.47 -19.79
CA LYS A 110 -1.61 24.08 -18.91
C LYS A 110 -0.75 22.94 -19.45
N PHE A 111 -1.36 21.96 -20.12
CA PHE A 111 -0.57 20.92 -20.78
C PHE A 111 0.19 21.46 -22.00
N CYS A 112 -0.41 22.35 -22.80
CA CYS A 112 0.31 22.99 -23.91
C CYS A 112 1.49 23.87 -23.45
N GLU A 113 1.44 24.46 -22.26
CA GLU A 113 2.59 25.18 -21.67
C GLU A 113 3.74 24.25 -21.27
N LEU A 114 3.46 22.99 -20.93
CA LEU A 114 4.47 22.00 -20.53
C LEU A 114 5.18 21.35 -21.73
N ASP A 115 4.50 21.30 -22.88
CA ASP A 115 5.01 20.71 -24.12
C ASP A 115 5.89 21.67 -24.95
N ASN A 116 6.00 22.95 -24.54
CA ASN A 116 6.85 23.98 -25.15
C ASN A 116 8.10 24.26 -24.31
#